data_AF-A0A1K1P971-F1
#
_entry.id   AF-A0A1K1P971-F1
#
_cell.length_a   1.000
_cell.length_b   1.000
_cell.length_c   1.000
_cell.angle_alpha   90.00
_cell.angle_beta   90.00
_cell.angle_gamma   90.00
#
_symmetry.space_group_name_H-M   'P 1'
#
loop_
_entity.id
_entity.type
_entity.pdbx_description
1 polymer ?
#
loop_
_entity_poly.entity_id
_entity_poly.type
_entity_poly.pdbx_seq_one_letter_code
_entity_poly.pdbx_strand_id
1 'polypeptide(L)'
;MKVVSLFAGCGGLDLGFEKAGFDVVWANEYDSSIHATYLLNHPKTQLCTLDIRNVSANDIPDCDGIIGGPPCQSWSLGGKSLGIEDDRGKLIYDYIRIVKDKRPKFFIMENVPGMVTARHFDAFNEFLNLFRDAGYIVKYELMNAADFQIPQERLRVIIVGMRTDLRVEYLFPTKLDSNPVTLTRAIGDLRIPPTPYNNETVNIRGNIIPNHDYYTGPYDKKFMARNRVRGWDELSFTIQAQAKNEPLHPQAPKMVYVSPQERQFVKGKECLYRRLSVRECARIQTFPDSFKFVYDKVIDGYKMVGNAVPPRLAFYIALSIRKCLSVSSSFDMNIALIGYVKSEADFNIVKREKIYYIRGDNRPGSMQYGQLTRPIKWLLLHRGKRVELFELVTGKAERCSQLFLKRLGFHPRGNEYWFFRINQVIEDKSLVSTIRKEARELKYSPYIINIESNVG
;
A
#
# COMPACT_ATOMS: atom_id res chain seq x y z
N MET A 1 12.82 16.79 0.72
CA MET A 1 11.70 16.90 1.68
C MET A 1 12.10 16.15 2.93
N LYS A 2 11.95 16.79 4.10
CA LYS A 2 12.30 16.19 5.40
C LYS A 2 11.17 15.28 5.88
N VAL A 3 11.50 14.10 6.38
CA VAL A 3 10.55 13.11 6.87
C VAL A 3 10.92 12.66 8.28
N VAL A 4 9.91 12.46 9.10
CA VAL A 4 9.99 11.86 10.43
C VAL A 4 9.43 10.44 10.38
N SER A 5 10.12 9.49 11.02
CA SER A 5 9.70 8.08 11.09
C SER A 5 9.23 7.70 12.50
N LEU A 6 7.98 7.29 12.65
CA LEU A 6 7.42 6.81 13.92
C LEU A 6 7.33 5.29 13.91
N PHE A 7 7.62 4.65 15.04
CA PHE A 7 7.65 3.18 15.13
C PHE A 7 8.59 2.58 14.07
N ALA A 8 9.80 3.12 13.97
CA ALA A 8 10.68 2.96 12.82
C ALA A 8 11.14 1.50 12.61
N GLY A 9 11.14 0.68 13.66
CA GLY A 9 11.70 -0.67 13.64
C GLY A 9 13.17 -0.61 13.21
N CYS A 10 13.58 -1.53 12.34
CA CYS A 10 14.91 -1.46 11.73
C CYS A 10 14.99 -0.51 10.51
N GLY A 11 13.99 0.34 10.26
CA GLY A 11 14.07 1.34 9.19
C GLY A 11 13.75 0.83 7.78
N GLY A 12 12.96 -0.23 7.65
CA GLY A 12 12.55 -0.74 6.33
C GLY A 12 11.76 0.28 5.48
N LEU A 13 10.87 1.05 6.11
CA LEU A 13 10.13 2.15 5.48
C LEU A 13 11.09 3.29 5.11
N ASP A 14 12.00 3.63 6.02
CA ASP A 14 12.98 4.71 5.88
C ASP A 14 13.88 4.51 4.66
N LEU A 15 14.46 3.31 4.50
CA LEU A 15 15.30 2.97 3.35
C LEU A 15 14.57 3.17 2.01
N GLY A 16 13.28 2.86 1.95
CA GLY A 16 12.48 3.08 0.74
C GLY A 16 12.30 4.56 0.43
N PHE A 17 12.02 5.36 1.46
CA PHE A 17 11.88 6.81 1.37
C PHE A 17 13.19 7.50 1.00
N GLU A 18 14.29 7.15 1.64
CA GLU A 18 15.63 7.65 1.32
C GLU A 18 16.01 7.36 -0.14
N LYS A 19 15.76 6.12 -0.61
CA LYS A 19 15.98 5.75 -2.02
C LYS A 19 15.13 6.55 -3.00
N ALA A 20 13.95 7.02 -2.58
CA ALA A 20 13.10 7.90 -3.38
C ALA A 20 13.49 9.39 -3.28
N GLY A 21 14.56 9.73 -2.53
CA GLY A 21 15.08 11.09 -2.39
C GLY A 21 14.43 11.91 -1.27
N PHE A 22 13.74 11.27 -0.32
CA PHE A 22 13.36 11.91 0.93
C PHE A 22 14.53 11.89 1.92
N ASP A 23 14.52 12.83 2.86
CA ASP A 23 15.53 12.95 3.90
C ASP A 23 14.90 12.57 5.24
N VAL A 24 15.20 11.38 5.75
CA VAL A 24 14.66 10.90 7.04
C VAL A 24 15.54 11.47 8.16
N VAL A 25 15.08 12.58 8.75
CA VAL A 25 15.90 13.38 9.67
C VAL A 25 15.79 12.94 11.13
N TRP A 26 14.69 12.29 11.48
CA TRP A 26 14.41 11.88 12.85
C TRP A 26 13.52 10.64 12.86
N ALA A 27 13.76 9.76 13.82
CA ALA A 27 13.01 8.53 13.99
C ALA A 27 12.70 8.22 15.45
N ASN A 28 11.61 7.51 15.72
CA ASN A 28 11.26 6.98 17.04
C ASN A 28 11.18 5.46 17.04
N GLU A 29 11.91 4.82 17.96
CA GLU A 29 11.86 3.38 18.19
C GLU A 29 12.01 3.08 19.69
N TYR A 30 11.02 2.40 20.26
CA TYR A 30 10.97 2.09 21.69
C TYR A 30 11.81 0.85 22.04
N ASP A 31 11.84 -0.17 21.19
CA ASP A 31 12.50 -1.45 21.47
C ASP A 31 14.03 -1.31 21.41
N SER A 32 14.64 -1.31 22.60
CA SER A 32 16.10 -1.23 22.77
C SER A 32 16.90 -2.28 22.01
N SER A 33 16.31 -3.43 21.69
CA SER A 33 17.01 -4.46 20.91
C SER A 33 17.23 -4.05 19.45
N ILE A 34 16.64 -2.94 18.99
CA ILE A 34 16.67 -2.50 17.59
C ILE A 34 17.58 -1.28 17.42
N HIS A 35 17.83 -0.50 18.48
CA HIS A 35 18.54 0.78 18.41
C HIS A 35 19.90 0.68 17.72
N ALA A 36 20.71 -0.32 18.09
CA ALA A 36 22.03 -0.53 17.48
C ALA A 36 21.93 -0.85 15.97
N THR A 37 20.92 -1.62 15.56
CA THR A 37 20.66 -1.90 14.15
C THR A 37 20.24 -0.62 13.42
N TYR A 38 19.33 0.16 14.01
CA TYR A 38 18.85 1.39 13.39
C TYR A 38 19.99 2.38 13.15
N LEU A 39 20.74 2.73 14.20
CA LEU A 39 21.83 3.69 14.15
C LEU A 39 22.96 3.27 13.21
N LEU A 40 23.24 1.97 13.10
CA LEU A 40 24.26 1.45 12.18
C LEU A 40 23.91 1.72 10.71
N ASN A 41 22.63 1.61 10.35
CA ASN A 41 22.19 1.72 8.95
C ASN A 41 21.64 3.10 8.60
N HIS A 42 21.24 3.89 9.59
CA HIS A 42 20.71 5.25 9.45
C HIS A 42 21.55 6.27 10.24
N PRO A 43 22.86 6.40 9.97
CA PRO A 43 23.77 7.19 10.80
C PRO A 43 23.50 8.71 10.77
N LYS A 44 22.69 9.17 9.81
CA LYS A 44 22.31 10.58 9.67
C LYS A 44 20.99 10.93 10.37
N THR A 45 20.25 9.93 10.81
CA THR A 45 18.91 10.09 11.40
C THR A 45 19.04 10.17 12.91
N GLN A 46 18.45 11.20 13.52
CA GLN A 46 18.36 11.27 14.98
C GLN A 46 17.37 10.22 15.50
N LEU A 47 17.82 9.32 16.38
CA LEU A 47 16.94 8.31 16.98
C LEU A 47 16.45 8.76 18.37
N CYS A 48 15.14 8.89 18.52
CA CYS A 48 14.46 9.04 19.79
C CYS A 48 14.04 7.66 20.32
N THR A 49 14.57 7.29 21.48
CA THR A 49 14.34 5.98 22.10
C THR A 49 13.20 5.97 23.12
N LEU A 50 12.51 7.11 23.28
CA LEU A 50 11.41 7.24 24.24
C LEU A 50 10.16 6.52 23.75
N ASP A 51 9.32 6.11 24.69
CA ASP A 51 7.95 5.73 24.37
C ASP A 51 7.21 6.91 23.74
N ILE A 52 6.57 6.69 22.58
CA ILE A 52 5.87 7.73 21.82
C ILE A 52 4.83 8.48 22.65
N ARG A 53 4.23 7.82 23.66
CA ARG A 53 3.26 8.43 24.60
C ARG A 53 3.85 9.61 25.38
N ASN A 54 5.17 9.60 25.57
CA ASN A 54 5.92 10.61 26.29
C ASN A 54 6.64 11.60 25.35
N VAL A 55 6.49 11.46 24.03
CA VAL A 55 7.10 12.37 23.05
C VAL A 55 6.12 13.49 22.73
N SER A 56 6.53 14.73 22.99
CA SER A 56 5.78 15.92 22.56
C SER A 56 6.04 16.22 21.09
N ALA A 57 5.05 16.78 20.40
CA ALA A 57 5.25 17.25 19.02
C ALA A 57 6.34 18.33 18.91
N ASN A 58 6.60 19.08 20.00
CA ASN A 58 7.67 20.07 20.04
C ASN A 58 9.08 19.45 20.08
N ASP A 59 9.20 18.19 20.52
CA ASP A 59 10.47 17.46 20.54
C ASP A 59 10.82 16.87 19.16
N ILE A 60 9.87 16.88 18.23
CA ILE A 60 10.01 16.37 16.88
C ILE A 60 10.33 17.54 15.94
N PRO A 61 11.41 17.47 15.15
CA PRO A 61 11.76 18.55 14.22
C PRO A 61 10.66 18.76 13.17
N ASP A 62 10.64 19.96 12.60
CA ASP A 62 9.73 20.26 11.50
C ASP A 62 10.01 19.38 10.29
N CYS A 63 8.94 18.84 9.71
CA CYS A 63 8.99 17.87 8.64
C CYS A 63 7.91 18.13 7.58
N ASP A 64 8.19 17.70 6.35
CA ASP A 64 7.23 17.67 5.27
C ASP A 64 6.33 16.43 5.34
N GLY A 65 6.80 15.34 5.94
CA GLY A 65 6.09 14.07 5.97
C GLY A 65 6.31 13.30 7.26
N ILE A 66 5.31 12.51 7.67
CA ILE A 66 5.42 11.53 8.75
C ILE A 66 5.13 10.14 8.20
N ILE A 67 6.00 9.18 8.48
CA ILE A 67 5.86 7.78 8.05
C ILE A 67 5.88 6.88 9.29
N GLY A 68 5.14 5.78 9.27
CA GLY A 68 5.24 4.81 10.36
C GLY A 68 4.19 3.71 10.32
N GLY A 69 4.36 2.72 11.21
CA GLY A 69 3.45 1.60 11.37
C GLY A 69 3.22 1.30 12.85
N PRO A 70 2.23 1.95 13.51
CA PRO A 70 1.93 1.64 14.91
C PRO A 70 1.58 0.15 15.07
N PRO A 71 1.95 -0.47 16.20
CA PRO A 71 1.89 -1.92 16.35
C PRO A 71 0.46 -2.46 16.18
N CYS A 72 0.37 -3.52 15.39
CA CYS A 72 -0.88 -4.14 14.95
C CYS A 72 -1.33 -5.35 15.82
N GLN A 73 -0.63 -5.64 16.91
CA GLN A 73 -0.78 -6.92 17.63
C GLN A 73 -2.21 -7.17 18.15
N SER A 74 -2.97 -6.11 18.40
CA SER A 74 -4.39 -6.16 18.79
C SER A 74 -5.38 -6.33 17.63
N TRP A 75 -4.95 -6.07 16.39
CA TRP A 75 -5.77 -6.07 15.15
C TRP A 75 -5.49 -7.25 14.21
N SER A 76 -4.48 -8.08 14.53
CA SER A 76 -4.09 -9.22 13.71
C SER A 76 -5.01 -10.45 13.89
N LEU A 77 -5.38 -11.10 12.78
CA LEU A 77 -6.17 -12.35 12.76
C LEU A 77 -5.50 -13.53 13.53
N GLY A 78 -4.21 -13.42 13.83
CA GLY A 78 -3.42 -14.44 14.53
C GLY A 78 -3.25 -14.22 16.04
N GLY A 79 -3.74 -13.10 16.60
CA GLY A 79 -3.62 -12.72 18.01
C GLY A 79 -4.95 -12.75 18.80
N LYS A 80 -4.93 -12.27 20.05
CA LYS A 80 -6.13 -12.23 20.93
C LYS A 80 -7.27 -11.33 20.41
N SER A 81 -7.03 -10.54 19.35
CA SER A 81 -8.04 -9.73 18.65
C SER A 81 -8.85 -8.82 19.59
N LEU A 82 -8.16 -8.16 20.54
CA LEU A 82 -8.76 -7.28 21.55
C LEU A 82 -9.00 -5.85 21.02
N GLY A 83 -8.51 -5.50 19.81
CA GLY A 83 -8.76 -4.19 19.19
C GLY A 83 -8.28 -3.01 20.04
N ILE A 84 -9.22 -2.14 20.45
CA ILE A 84 -9.00 -0.92 21.26
C ILE A 84 -8.76 -1.23 22.75
N GLU A 85 -9.19 -2.40 23.23
CA GLU A 85 -9.05 -2.78 24.65
C GLU A 85 -7.60 -3.16 25.02
N ASP A 86 -6.72 -3.32 24.03
CA ASP A 86 -5.29 -3.53 24.21
C ASP A 86 -4.56 -2.19 24.18
N ASP A 87 -3.72 -1.91 25.17
CA ASP A 87 -2.94 -0.68 25.24
C ASP A 87 -2.07 -0.44 24.00
N ARG A 88 -1.67 -1.50 23.28
CA ARG A 88 -0.94 -1.37 22.01
C ARG A 88 -1.83 -0.91 20.85
N GLY A 89 -3.13 -1.21 20.89
CA GLY A 89 -4.11 -0.71 19.93
C GLY A 89 -4.31 0.80 20.04
N LYS A 90 -4.05 1.37 21.23
CA LYS A 90 -4.16 2.81 21.49
C LYS A 90 -3.02 3.62 20.88
N LEU A 91 -1.89 3.00 20.51
CA LEU A 91 -0.75 3.68 19.89
C LEU A 91 -1.06 4.29 18.50
N ILE A 92 -2.18 3.88 17.88
CA ILE A 92 -2.71 4.57 16.69
C ILE A 92 -3.14 6.00 17.04
N TYR A 93 -3.73 6.24 18.22
CA TYR A 93 -4.10 7.59 18.66
C TYR A 93 -2.86 8.45 18.90
N ASP A 94 -1.74 7.90 19.37
CA ASP A 94 -0.47 8.63 19.49
C ASP A 94 0.10 9.01 18.12
N TYR A 95 0.01 8.11 17.13
CA TYR A 95 0.36 8.44 15.75
C TYR A 95 -0.50 9.61 15.22
N ILE A 96 -1.82 9.54 15.41
CA ILE A 96 -2.76 10.58 15.02
C ILE A 96 -2.47 11.91 15.74
N ARG A 97 -2.19 11.88 17.04
CA ARG A 97 -1.83 13.05 17.86
C ARG A 97 -0.65 13.79 17.24
N ILE A 98 0.45 13.08 16.96
CA ILE A 98 1.65 13.69 16.36
C ILE A 98 1.35 14.25 14.97
N VAL A 99 0.58 13.55 14.12
CA VAL A 99 0.16 14.06 12.81
C VAL A 99 -0.68 15.34 12.94
N LYS A 100 -1.63 15.37 13.88
CA LYS A 100 -2.50 16.52 14.13
C LYS A 100 -1.72 17.74 14.61
N ASP A 101 -0.73 17.53 15.47
CA ASP A 101 0.08 18.61 16.06
C ASP A 101 1.13 19.13 15.07
N LYS A 102 1.87 18.24 14.38
CA LYS A 102 2.92 18.64 13.41
C LYS A 102 2.36 19.10 12.07
N ARG A 103 1.15 18.67 11.70
CA ARG A 103 0.47 18.99 10.43
C ARG A 103 1.38 18.85 9.18
N PRO A 104 2.09 17.72 8.97
CA PRO A 104 2.94 17.53 7.79
C PRO A 104 2.15 17.63 6.47
N LYS A 105 2.84 17.84 5.35
CA LYS A 105 2.21 17.85 4.01
C LYS A 105 1.55 16.50 3.68
N PHE A 106 2.14 15.41 4.15
CA PHE A 106 1.58 14.08 4.02
C PHE A 106 1.88 13.20 5.23
N PHE A 107 1.12 12.11 5.39
CA PHE A 107 1.50 11.01 6.27
C PHE A 107 1.29 9.65 5.61
N ILE A 108 2.04 8.64 6.06
CA ILE A 108 1.79 7.22 5.77
C ILE A 108 1.65 6.44 7.05
N MET A 109 0.54 5.71 7.18
CA MET A 109 0.37 4.68 8.19
C MET A 109 0.29 3.30 7.54
N GLU A 110 1.24 2.42 7.83
CA GLU A 110 1.18 1.00 7.46
C GLU A 110 0.48 0.19 8.55
N ASN A 111 -0.28 -0.83 8.13
CA ASN A 111 -0.85 -1.81 9.04
C ASN A 111 -1.17 -3.16 8.37
N VAL A 112 -1.59 -4.16 9.15
CA VAL A 112 -1.93 -5.48 8.60
C VAL A 112 -3.38 -5.54 8.06
N PRO A 113 -3.70 -6.50 7.16
CA PRO A 113 -5.04 -6.65 6.56
C PRO A 113 -6.18 -6.84 7.55
N GLY A 114 -5.89 -7.37 8.75
CA GLY A 114 -6.89 -7.58 9.81
C GLY A 114 -7.63 -6.30 10.20
N MET A 115 -6.98 -5.14 10.08
CA MET A 115 -7.54 -3.84 10.44
C MET A 115 -8.75 -3.43 9.58
N VAL A 116 -8.82 -3.89 8.32
CA VAL A 116 -9.93 -3.54 7.39
C VAL A 116 -10.99 -4.64 7.30
N THR A 117 -10.97 -5.61 8.21
CA THR A 117 -12.00 -6.65 8.28
C THR A 117 -13.31 -6.11 8.86
N ALA A 118 -14.44 -6.74 8.54
CA ALA A 118 -15.76 -6.31 9.01
C ALA A 118 -15.83 -6.11 10.54
N ARG A 119 -15.11 -6.94 11.31
CA ARG A 119 -15.05 -6.84 12.78
C ARG A 119 -14.42 -5.53 13.28
N HIS A 120 -13.48 -4.97 12.54
CA HIS A 120 -12.68 -3.81 12.96
C HIS A 120 -12.96 -2.55 12.14
N PHE A 121 -13.89 -2.62 11.18
CA PHE A 121 -14.12 -1.57 10.20
C PHE A 121 -14.66 -0.27 10.83
N ASP A 122 -15.47 -0.36 11.88
CA ASP A 122 -16.00 0.83 12.56
C ASP A 122 -14.89 1.62 13.26
N ALA A 123 -14.04 0.93 14.04
CA ALA A 123 -12.86 1.53 14.65
C ALA A 123 -11.89 2.08 13.60
N PHE A 124 -11.70 1.34 12.50
CA PHE A 124 -10.90 1.81 11.38
C PHE A 124 -11.44 3.10 10.76
N ASN A 125 -12.76 3.21 10.56
CA ASN A 125 -13.39 4.43 10.07
C ASN A 125 -13.27 5.60 11.03
N GLU A 126 -13.35 5.36 12.34
CA GLU A 126 -13.09 6.38 13.37
C GLU A 126 -11.68 6.96 13.20
N PHE A 127 -10.65 6.12 13.06
CA PHE A 127 -9.28 6.58 12.82
C PHE A 127 -9.17 7.42 11.55
N LEU A 128 -9.82 7.01 10.45
CA LEU A 128 -9.83 7.78 9.22
C LEU A 128 -10.52 9.15 9.40
N ASN A 129 -11.58 9.23 10.21
CA ASN A 129 -12.26 10.49 10.52
C ASN A 129 -11.37 11.43 11.33
N LEU A 130 -10.63 10.93 12.32
CA LEU A 130 -9.70 11.76 13.09
C LEU A 130 -8.63 12.43 12.21
N PHE A 131 -8.13 11.72 11.20
CA PHE A 131 -7.23 12.32 10.22
C PHE A 131 -7.93 13.35 9.31
N ARG A 132 -9.18 13.09 8.89
CA ARG A 132 -9.97 14.04 8.09
C ARG A 132 -10.23 15.33 8.87
N ASP A 133 -10.59 15.21 10.14
CA ASP A 133 -10.81 16.33 11.06
C ASP A 133 -9.50 17.12 11.32
N ALA A 134 -8.35 16.44 11.26
CA ALA A 134 -7.03 17.08 11.28
C ALA A 134 -6.65 17.80 9.96
N GLY A 135 -7.52 17.81 8.96
CA GLY A 135 -7.33 18.53 7.70
C GLY A 135 -6.61 17.72 6.62
N TYR A 136 -6.86 16.41 6.53
CA TYR A 136 -6.28 15.53 5.51
C TYR A 136 -7.32 14.91 4.58
N ILE A 137 -6.96 14.80 3.31
CA ILE A 137 -7.60 13.91 2.35
C ILE A 137 -6.96 12.53 2.54
N VAL A 138 -7.71 11.58 3.10
CA VAL A 138 -7.21 10.26 3.48
C VAL A 138 -7.68 9.20 2.50
N LYS A 139 -6.73 8.42 1.97
CA LYS A 139 -6.97 7.24 1.12
C LYS A 139 -6.28 6.02 1.73
N TYR A 140 -6.80 4.83 1.46
CA TYR A 140 -6.15 3.59 1.85
C TYR A 140 -6.27 2.54 0.74
N GLU A 141 -5.30 1.61 0.69
CA GLU A 141 -5.32 0.49 -0.24
C GLU A 141 -4.73 -0.77 0.42
N LEU A 142 -5.31 -1.93 0.08
CA LEU A 142 -4.75 -3.24 0.43
C LEU A 142 -3.75 -3.64 -0.66
N MET A 143 -2.47 -3.50 -0.38
CA MET A 143 -1.38 -3.74 -1.33
C MET A 143 -0.73 -5.09 -1.09
N ASN A 144 -0.46 -5.85 -2.15
CA ASN A 144 0.37 -7.05 -2.09
C ASN A 144 1.81 -6.72 -2.48
N ALA A 145 2.77 -7.05 -1.62
CA ALA A 145 4.19 -6.87 -1.92
C ALA A 145 4.62 -7.55 -3.24
N ALA A 146 4.01 -8.68 -3.59
CA ALA A 146 4.28 -9.39 -4.83
C ALA A 146 4.08 -8.52 -6.10
N ASP A 147 3.11 -7.60 -6.07
CA ASP A 147 2.80 -6.70 -7.19
C ASP A 147 3.89 -5.64 -7.44
N PHE A 148 4.86 -5.54 -6.52
CA PHE A 148 5.96 -4.58 -6.52
C PHE A 148 7.33 -5.29 -6.57
N GLN A 149 7.38 -6.46 -7.24
CA GLN A 149 8.59 -7.27 -7.42
C GLN A 149 9.26 -7.67 -6.09
N ILE A 150 8.49 -7.87 -5.02
CA ILE A 150 9.02 -8.40 -3.76
C ILE A 150 8.73 -9.91 -3.75
N PRO A 151 9.72 -10.76 -3.45
CA PRO A 151 9.61 -12.22 -3.58
C PRO A 151 8.80 -12.88 -2.43
N GLN A 152 7.69 -12.27 -2.02
CA GLN A 152 6.78 -12.82 -1.02
C GLN A 152 5.34 -12.39 -1.25
N GLU A 153 4.40 -13.24 -0.87
CA GLU A 153 2.99 -12.88 -0.69
C GLU A 153 2.83 -12.19 0.66
N ARG A 154 2.73 -10.85 0.66
CA ARG A 154 2.55 -10.05 1.88
C ARG A 154 1.56 -8.92 1.60
N LEU A 155 0.35 -9.09 2.13
CA LEU A 155 -0.69 -8.07 2.08
C LEU A 155 -0.52 -7.08 3.22
N ARG A 156 -0.64 -5.78 2.92
CA ARG A 156 -0.62 -4.67 3.89
C ARG A 156 -1.63 -3.61 3.53
N VAL A 157 -2.25 -3.02 4.55
CA VAL A 157 -3.09 -1.85 4.39
C VAL A 157 -2.18 -0.64 4.51
N ILE A 158 -2.12 0.15 3.44
CA ILE A 158 -1.37 1.40 3.41
C ILE A 158 -2.38 2.53 3.43
N ILE A 159 -2.28 3.42 4.42
CA ILE A 159 -3.10 4.61 4.54
C ILE A 159 -2.21 5.81 4.26
N VAL A 160 -2.66 6.67 3.36
CA VAL A 160 -1.96 7.89 2.98
C VAL A 160 -2.90 9.07 3.17
N GLY A 161 -2.44 10.07 3.90
CA GLY A 161 -3.14 11.35 4.01
C GLY A 161 -2.34 12.46 3.34
N MET A 162 -3.01 13.28 2.52
CA MET A 162 -2.45 14.53 1.99
C MET A 162 -3.15 15.71 2.63
N ARG A 163 -2.40 16.73 3.06
CA ARG A 163 -2.99 17.91 3.69
C ARG A 163 -3.90 18.64 2.70
N THR A 164 -5.10 19.02 3.13
CA THR A 164 -6.18 19.52 2.24
C THR A 164 -5.81 20.81 1.51
N ASP A 165 -5.03 21.68 2.13
CA ASP A 165 -4.55 22.96 1.59
C ASP A 165 -3.63 22.80 0.37
N LEU A 166 -2.97 21.65 0.23
CA LEU A 166 -2.11 21.35 -0.91
C LEU A 166 -2.91 21.14 -2.20
N ARG A 167 -4.20 20.81 -2.10
CA ARG A 167 -5.11 20.53 -3.24
C ARG A 167 -4.52 19.50 -4.22
N VAL A 168 -3.76 18.53 -3.72
CA VAL A 168 -3.19 17.43 -4.51
C VAL A 168 -4.02 16.17 -4.33
N GLU A 169 -4.24 15.44 -5.42
CA GLU A 169 -4.84 14.11 -5.35
C GLU A 169 -3.74 13.05 -5.26
N TYR A 170 -3.73 12.27 -4.17
CA TYR A 170 -2.86 11.11 -4.06
C TYR A 170 -3.39 9.92 -4.87
N LEU A 171 -2.49 9.25 -5.59
CA LEU A 171 -2.74 7.99 -6.28
C LEU A 171 -1.74 6.95 -5.77
N PHE A 172 -2.24 5.76 -5.39
CA PHE A 172 -1.37 4.64 -5.08
C PHE A 172 -0.56 4.22 -6.31
N PRO A 173 0.66 3.69 -6.10
CA PRO A 173 1.45 3.18 -7.21
C PRO A 173 0.73 1.99 -7.84
N THR A 174 0.73 1.93 -9.17
CA THR A 174 0.14 0.82 -9.90
C THR A 174 1.03 -0.41 -9.78
N LYS A 175 0.41 -1.61 -9.73
CA LYS A 175 1.12 -2.88 -9.85
C LYS A 175 2.05 -2.87 -11.07
N LEU A 176 3.21 -3.49 -10.93
CA LEU A 176 4.17 -3.60 -12.03
C LEU A 176 3.74 -4.73 -12.96
N ASP A 177 3.69 -4.45 -14.26
CA ASP A 177 3.46 -5.47 -15.27
C ASP A 177 4.76 -6.26 -15.50
N SER A 178 5.03 -7.20 -14.59
CA SER A 178 6.26 -8.00 -14.62
C SER A 178 6.06 -9.34 -13.93
N ASN A 179 6.83 -10.34 -14.37
CA ASN A 179 6.84 -11.65 -13.74
C ASN A 179 7.24 -11.56 -12.26
N PRO A 180 6.61 -12.35 -11.37
CA PRO A 180 6.98 -12.38 -9.95
C PRO A 180 8.47 -12.70 -9.74
N VAL A 181 9.09 -12.08 -8.73
CA VAL A 181 10.46 -12.41 -8.34
C VAL A 181 10.43 -13.68 -7.50
N THR A 182 10.96 -14.77 -8.02
CA THR A 182 10.92 -16.08 -7.34
C THR A 182 11.99 -16.19 -6.24
N LEU A 183 11.87 -17.23 -5.39
CA LEU A 183 12.88 -17.58 -4.40
C LEU A 183 14.26 -17.86 -5.02
N THR A 184 14.31 -18.47 -6.22
CA THR A 184 15.58 -18.65 -6.97
C THR A 184 16.30 -17.33 -7.18
N ARG A 185 15.56 -16.29 -7.61
CA ARG A 185 16.15 -14.98 -7.88
C ARG A 185 16.50 -14.23 -6.59
N ALA A 186 15.77 -14.48 -5.50
CA ALA A 186 15.96 -13.75 -4.25
C ALA A 186 17.13 -14.29 -3.41
N ILE A 187 17.27 -15.62 -3.33
CA ILE A 187 18.21 -16.27 -2.40
C ILE A 187 19.00 -17.43 -3.02
N GLY A 188 18.81 -17.76 -4.30
CA GLY A 188 19.45 -18.93 -4.93
C GLY A 188 20.98 -18.84 -5.07
N ASP A 189 21.56 -17.66 -4.91
CA ASP A 189 23.01 -17.43 -4.86
C ASP A 189 23.61 -17.65 -3.46
N LEU A 190 22.79 -17.72 -2.39
CA LEU A 190 23.25 -18.02 -1.02
C LEU A 190 23.53 -19.52 -0.87
N ARG A 191 24.68 -19.96 -1.40
CA ARG A 191 25.09 -21.37 -1.42
C ARG A 191 25.75 -21.84 -0.12
N ILE A 192 26.29 -20.92 0.67
CA ILE A 192 26.93 -21.23 1.94
C ILE A 192 25.82 -21.56 2.96
N PRO A 193 25.86 -22.70 3.65
CA PRO A 193 24.84 -23.02 4.65
C PRO A 193 24.79 -21.98 5.80
N PRO A 194 23.60 -21.62 6.29
CA PRO A 194 23.48 -20.70 7.42
C PRO A 194 23.90 -21.35 8.75
N THR A 195 24.33 -20.54 9.70
CA THR A 195 24.74 -20.97 11.04
C THR A 195 23.52 -21.22 11.93
N PRO A 196 23.38 -22.40 12.58
CA PRO A 196 22.23 -22.71 13.44
C PRO A 196 22.34 -22.07 14.83
N TYR A 197 21.23 -21.55 15.35
CA TYR A 197 21.14 -21.07 16.73
C TYR A 197 19.81 -21.46 17.40
N ASN A 198 19.88 -21.88 18.67
CA ASN A 198 18.73 -22.16 19.52
C ASN A 198 18.88 -21.44 20.87
N ASN A 199 18.45 -20.19 20.96
CA ASN A 199 18.55 -19.32 22.15
C ASN A 199 19.99 -19.01 22.64
N GLU A 200 21.02 -19.62 22.06
CA GLU A 200 22.43 -19.26 22.24
C GLU A 200 22.71 -17.81 21.79
N THR A 201 23.83 -17.23 22.23
CA THR A 201 24.30 -15.94 21.71
C THR A 201 24.96 -16.11 20.34
N VAL A 202 24.65 -15.22 19.41
CA VAL A 202 25.14 -15.27 18.03
C VAL A 202 26.60 -14.84 17.95
N ASN A 203 27.44 -15.67 17.32
CA ASN A 203 28.84 -15.34 17.09
C ASN A 203 29.04 -14.71 15.71
N ILE A 204 29.02 -13.39 15.67
CA ILE A 204 29.11 -12.61 14.42
C ILE A 204 30.48 -12.80 13.72
N ARG A 205 31.55 -13.11 14.46
CA ARG A 205 32.92 -13.24 13.90
C ARG A 205 33.09 -14.47 13.00
N GLY A 206 32.22 -15.47 13.11
CA GLY A 206 32.27 -16.69 12.31
C GLY A 206 31.50 -16.62 10.99
N ASN A 207 30.73 -15.56 10.75
CA ASN A 207 29.81 -15.50 9.62
C ASN A 207 30.49 -14.98 8.34
N ILE A 208 30.60 -15.84 7.33
CA ILE A 208 31.05 -15.46 5.99
C ILE A 208 30.04 -14.49 5.34
N ILE A 209 28.74 -14.76 5.54
CA ILE A 209 27.64 -13.93 5.05
C ILE A 209 26.98 -13.27 6.28
N PRO A 210 26.93 -11.92 6.36
CA PRO A 210 26.36 -11.23 7.50
C PRO A 210 24.92 -11.65 7.78
N ASN A 211 24.61 -11.97 9.04
CA ASN A 211 23.27 -12.38 9.49
C ASN A 211 22.73 -13.65 8.82
N HIS A 212 23.58 -14.50 8.26
CA HIS A 212 23.15 -15.78 7.68
C HIS A 212 22.99 -16.84 8.77
N ASP A 213 22.15 -16.52 9.75
CA ASP A 213 21.87 -17.29 10.95
C ASP A 213 20.44 -17.82 10.90
N TYR A 214 20.18 -19.04 11.35
CA TYR A 214 18.81 -19.58 11.36
C TYR A 214 18.40 -20.22 12.70
N TYR A 215 17.12 -20.09 13.02
CA TYR A 215 16.54 -20.60 14.26
C TYR A 215 16.20 -22.10 14.20
N THR A 216 16.74 -22.88 15.14
CA THR A 216 16.58 -24.34 15.21
C THR A 216 15.60 -24.84 16.26
N GLY A 217 14.88 -23.94 16.95
CA GLY A 217 13.88 -24.36 17.95
C GLY A 217 12.71 -25.18 17.38
N PRO A 218 11.92 -25.84 18.24
CA PRO A 218 10.92 -26.81 17.82
C PRO A 218 9.80 -26.22 16.95
N TYR A 219 9.11 -27.08 16.20
CA TYR A 219 7.91 -26.75 15.43
C TYR A 219 6.66 -27.09 16.25
N ASP A 220 5.77 -26.12 16.47
CA ASP A 220 4.53 -26.37 17.20
C ASP A 220 3.43 -26.99 16.31
N LYS A 221 2.34 -27.46 16.93
CA LYS A 221 1.22 -28.09 16.23
C LYS A 221 0.58 -27.16 15.18
N LYS A 222 0.50 -25.84 15.46
CA LYS A 222 -0.08 -24.86 14.52
C LYS A 222 0.83 -24.64 13.31
N PHE A 223 2.15 -24.69 13.52
CA PHE A 223 3.12 -24.66 12.45
C PHE A 223 2.96 -25.89 11.55
N MET A 224 2.98 -27.08 12.15
CA MET A 224 2.90 -28.37 11.46
C MET A 224 1.51 -28.64 10.85
N ALA A 225 0.48 -27.88 11.17
CA ALA A 225 -0.84 -28.04 10.56
C ALA A 225 -0.92 -27.60 9.08
N ARG A 226 0.08 -26.89 8.55
CA ARG A 226 0.08 -26.34 7.19
C ARG A 226 1.41 -26.60 6.51
N ASN A 227 1.42 -26.64 5.18
CA ASN A 227 2.68 -26.71 4.44
C ASN A 227 3.44 -25.39 4.61
N ARG A 228 4.73 -25.48 4.93
CA ARG A 228 5.61 -24.32 5.21
C ARG A 228 6.75 -24.16 4.22
N VAL A 229 6.78 -24.99 3.17
CA VAL A 229 7.78 -24.96 2.09
C VAL A 229 7.17 -24.37 0.82
N ARG A 230 7.83 -23.36 0.25
CA ARG A 230 7.62 -22.90 -1.14
C ARG A 230 8.81 -23.39 -1.98
N GLY A 231 8.56 -23.74 -3.24
CA GLY A 231 9.57 -24.15 -4.20
C GLY A 231 10.40 -22.97 -4.70
N TRP A 232 11.51 -23.27 -5.35
CA TRP A 232 12.46 -22.29 -5.88
C TRP A 232 11.82 -21.32 -6.89
N ASP A 233 10.88 -21.80 -7.70
CA ASP A 233 10.12 -21.06 -8.71
C ASP A 233 8.89 -20.32 -8.14
N GLU A 234 8.61 -20.43 -6.84
CA GLU A 234 7.50 -19.76 -6.18
C GLU A 234 7.93 -18.48 -5.44
N LEU A 235 6.93 -17.68 -5.05
CA LEU A 235 7.08 -16.62 -4.05
C LEU A 235 7.19 -17.23 -2.65
N SER A 236 7.91 -16.56 -1.76
CA SER A 236 7.88 -16.91 -0.34
C SER A 236 6.50 -16.66 0.28
N PHE A 237 6.23 -17.36 1.39
CA PHE A 237 5.21 -16.89 2.32
C PHE A 237 5.61 -15.55 2.96
N THR A 238 4.66 -14.88 3.60
CA THR A 238 4.97 -13.68 4.41
C THR A 238 6.07 -14.00 5.44
N ILE A 239 7.13 -13.19 5.44
CA ILE A 239 8.16 -13.21 6.49
C ILE A 239 7.57 -12.66 7.79
N GLN A 240 7.68 -13.40 8.89
CA GLN A 240 7.03 -13.10 10.16
C GLN A 240 8.05 -12.57 11.17
N ALA A 241 7.56 -11.90 12.21
CA ALA A 241 8.42 -11.36 13.28
C ALA A 241 8.77 -12.41 14.35
N GLN A 242 8.23 -13.62 14.25
CA GLN A 242 8.46 -14.69 15.22
C GLN A 242 9.24 -15.82 14.54
N ALA A 243 10.49 -16.00 14.94
CA ALA A 243 11.41 -17.00 14.39
C ALA A 243 10.79 -18.41 14.27
N LYS A 244 10.01 -18.83 15.28
CA LYS A 244 9.35 -20.15 15.28
C LYS A 244 8.37 -20.36 14.11
N ASN A 245 7.79 -19.28 13.57
CA ASN A 245 6.79 -19.30 12.51
C ASN A 245 7.37 -19.07 11.11
N GLU A 246 8.69 -18.91 10.98
CA GLU A 246 9.32 -18.60 9.71
C GLU A 246 9.13 -19.72 8.67
N PRO A 247 9.03 -19.36 7.38
CA PRO A 247 8.95 -20.33 6.31
C PRO A 247 10.15 -21.28 6.29
N LEU A 248 9.93 -22.48 5.77
CA LEU A 248 10.99 -23.45 5.53
C LEU A 248 11.66 -23.17 4.17
N HIS A 249 12.96 -23.45 4.10
CA HIS A 249 13.79 -23.17 2.93
C HIS A 249 13.36 -24.02 1.71
N PRO A 250 13.40 -23.46 0.47
CA PRO A 250 12.99 -24.15 -0.76
C PRO A 250 13.81 -25.39 -1.15
N GLN A 251 14.91 -25.67 -0.46
CA GLN A 251 15.69 -26.91 -0.67
C GLN A 251 14.93 -28.19 -0.25
N ALA A 252 13.98 -28.06 0.67
CA ALA A 252 13.20 -29.21 1.14
C ALA A 252 12.03 -29.50 0.18
N PRO A 253 11.59 -30.76 0.05
CA PRO A 253 10.34 -31.05 -0.64
C PRO A 253 9.13 -30.51 0.16
N LYS A 254 8.01 -30.26 -0.53
CA LYS A 254 6.77 -29.85 0.16
C LYS A 254 6.34 -30.88 1.19
N MET A 255 5.77 -30.40 2.29
CA MET A 255 5.35 -31.25 3.39
C MET A 255 4.15 -32.13 2.97
N VAL A 256 4.15 -33.37 3.44
CA VAL A 256 3.11 -34.36 3.14
C VAL A 256 1.81 -33.99 3.86
N TYR A 257 0.69 -33.99 3.14
CA TYR A 257 -0.64 -33.86 3.73
C TYR A 257 -1.01 -35.12 4.50
N VAL A 258 -1.37 -34.97 5.78
CA VAL A 258 -1.91 -36.08 6.60
C VAL A 258 -3.37 -35.82 6.94
N SER A 259 -3.67 -34.65 7.50
CA SER A 259 -5.03 -34.26 7.90
C SER A 259 -5.23 -32.75 7.80
N PRO A 260 -6.43 -32.21 8.01
CA PRO A 260 -6.64 -30.77 8.04
C PRO A 260 -5.85 -30.05 9.15
N GLN A 261 -5.33 -30.75 10.15
CA GLN A 261 -4.55 -30.20 11.27
C GLN A 261 -3.11 -30.71 11.29
N GLU A 262 -2.68 -31.49 10.30
CA GLU A 262 -1.37 -32.13 10.31
C GLU A 262 -0.72 -32.20 8.93
N ARG A 263 0.58 -31.91 8.92
CA ARG A 263 1.53 -32.18 7.85
C ARG A 263 2.73 -32.88 8.46
N GLN A 264 3.44 -33.64 7.63
CA GLN A 264 4.69 -34.29 8.01
C GLN A 264 5.80 -33.94 7.02
N PHE A 265 7.04 -33.96 7.51
CA PHE A 265 8.21 -33.91 6.61
C PHE A 265 8.27 -35.19 5.78
N VAL A 266 8.79 -35.08 4.56
CA VAL A 266 9.00 -36.25 3.72
C VAL A 266 10.02 -37.18 4.38
N LYS A 267 9.63 -38.43 4.59
CA LYS A 267 10.47 -39.44 5.25
C LYS A 267 11.79 -39.62 4.50
N GLY A 268 12.91 -39.59 5.23
CA GLY A 268 14.27 -39.70 4.67
C GLY A 268 14.80 -38.41 4.04
N LYS A 269 14.09 -37.28 4.17
CA LYS A 269 14.51 -35.94 3.71
C LYS A 269 14.48 -34.90 4.82
N GLU A 270 14.36 -35.33 6.08
CA GLU A 270 14.21 -34.48 7.27
C GLU A 270 15.36 -33.48 7.41
N CYS A 271 16.58 -33.89 7.07
CA CYS A 271 17.77 -33.02 7.11
C CYS A 271 17.73 -31.83 6.14
N LEU A 272 16.84 -31.84 5.15
CA LEU A 272 16.66 -30.73 4.22
C LEU A 272 15.76 -29.63 4.81
N TYR A 273 14.95 -29.93 5.82
CA TYR A 273 14.02 -28.97 6.41
C TYR A 273 14.74 -28.08 7.43
N ARG A 274 14.95 -26.82 7.04
CA ARG A 274 15.36 -25.74 7.93
C ARG A 274 14.48 -24.52 7.70
N ARG A 275 14.40 -23.63 8.68
CA ARG A 275 13.84 -22.29 8.47
C ARG A 275 14.76 -21.47 7.55
N LEU A 276 14.18 -20.49 6.88
CA LEU A 276 14.95 -19.42 6.27
C LEU A 276 15.80 -18.71 7.34
N SER A 277 17.02 -18.34 7.01
CA SER A 277 17.92 -17.53 7.83
C SER A 277 17.50 -16.06 7.86
N VAL A 278 18.02 -15.29 8.81
CA VAL A 278 17.75 -13.84 8.91
C VAL A 278 18.14 -13.11 7.62
N ARG A 279 19.30 -13.42 7.01
CA ARG A 279 19.74 -12.83 5.73
C ARG A 279 18.84 -13.22 4.56
N GLU A 280 18.40 -14.47 4.47
CA GLU A 280 17.44 -14.90 3.43
C GLU A 280 16.12 -14.15 3.57
N CYS A 281 15.59 -14.07 4.80
CA CYS A 281 14.39 -13.29 5.11
C CYS A 281 14.56 -11.81 4.75
N ALA A 282 15.73 -11.22 5.03
CA ALA A 282 16.03 -9.82 4.71
C ALA A 282 16.05 -9.58 3.20
N ARG A 283 16.65 -10.47 2.40
CA ARG A 283 16.60 -10.40 0.94
C ARG A 283 15.19 -10.56 0.39
N ILE A 284 14.40 -11.46 0.99
CA ILE A 284 12.99 -11.64 0.61
C ILE A 284 12.16 -10.39 0.92
N GLN A 285 12.48 -9.70 2.03
CA GLN A 285 11.94 -8.39 2.37
C GLN A 285 12.55 -7.26 1.53
N THR A 286 13.50 -7.51 0.62
CA THR A 286 14.20 -6.53 -0.23
C THR A 286 15.13 -5.54 0.50
N PHE A 287 15.63 -5.91 1.67
CA PHE A 287 16.78 -5.23 2.26
C PHE A 287 18.02 -5.45 1.39
N PRO A 288 18.88 -4.43 1.20
CA PRO A 288 20.15 -4.63 0.54
C PRO A 288 21.10 -5.45 1.43
N ASP A 289 22.04 -6.18 0.83
CA ASP A 289 23.02 -6.96 1.60
C ASP A 289 23.95 -6.11 2.45
N SER A 290 24.13 -4.83 2.09
CA SER A 290 24.83 -3.84 2.89
C SER A 290 24.12 -3.51 4.19
N PHE A 291 22.81 -3.76 4.31
CA PHE A 291 22.05 -3.55 5.53
C PHE A 291 22.40 -4.64 6.54
N LYS A 292 22.89 -4.24 7.72
CA LYS A 292 23.37 -5.14 8.76
C LYS A 292 22.43 -5.14 9.96
N PHE A 293 22.12 -6.33 10.45
CA PHE A 293 21.31 -6.47 11.66
C PHE A 293 22.25 -6.77 12.84
N VAL A 294 22.06 -6.04 13.94
CA VAL A 294 22.80 -6.21 15.19
C VAL A 294 21.86 -6.86 16.20
N TYR A 295 22.21 -8.07 16.64
CA TYR A 295 21.45 -8.83 17.62
C TYR A 295 22.34 -9.84 18.33
N ASP A 296 22.06 -10.10 19.60
CA ASP A 296 22.68 -11.19 20.36
C ASP A 296 21.92 -12.50 20.16
N LYS A 297 20.60 -12.43 20.01
CA LYS A 297 19.74 -13.61 19.79
C LYS A 297 19.17 -13.57 18.38
N VAL A 298 19.25 -14.70 17.67
CA VAL A 298 18.75 -14.80 16.28
C VAL A 298 17.27 -14.40 16.15
N ILE A 299 16.48 -14.61 17.20
CA ILE A 299 15.05 -14.25 17.25
C ILE A 299 14.81 -12.74 17.06
N ASP A 300 15.72 -11.88 17.52
CA ASP A 300 15.60 -10.43 17.36
C ASP A 300 15.88 -10.02 15.90
N GLY A 301 16.77 -10.73 15.21
CA GLY A 301 16.96 -10.61 13.76
C GLY A 301 15.66 -10.85 12.99
N TYR A 302 14.96 -11.94 13.29
CA TYR A 302 13.65 -12.22 12.68
C TYR A 302 12.59 -11.18 13.06
N LYS A 303 12.57 -10.72 14.32
CA LYS A 303 11.65 -9.67 14.78
C LYS A 303 11.82 -8.39 13.96
N MET A 304 13.04 -7.92 13.79
CA MET A 304 13.37 -6.74 12.99
C MET A 304 12.92 -6.90 11.53
N VAL A 305 13.35 -7.98 10.88
CA VAL A 305 13.04 -8.23 9.46
C VAL A 305 11.53 -8.42 9.23
N GLY A 306 10.86 -9.18 10.08
CA GLY A 306 9.45 -9.54 9.90
C GLY A 306 8.46 -8.40 10.16
N ASN A 307 8.78 -7.52 11.12
CA ASN A 307 7.96 -6.33 11.40
C ASN A 307 8.14 -5.23 10.35
N ALA A 308 9.30 -5.19 9.66
CA ALA A 308 9.56 -4.15 8.68
C ALA A 308 8.57 -4.16 7.49
N VAL A 309 8.35 -2.96 6.95
CA VAL A 309 7.82 -2.80 5.58
C VAL A 309 8.94 -3.14 4.60
N PRO A 310 8.70 -3.93 3.54
CA PRO A 310 9.71 -4.19 2.53
C PRO A 310 10.25 -2.86 1.93
N PRO A 311 11.56 -2.58 1.91
CA PRO A 311 12.09 -1.31 1.41
C PRO A 311 11.70 -0.99 -0.03
N ARG A 312 11.52 -2.01 -0.89
CA ARG A 312 11.05 -1.81 -2.26
C ARG A 312 9.59 -1.34 -2.32
N LEU A 313 8.72 -1.84 -1.44
CA LEU A 313 7.32 -1.39 -1.36
C LEU A 313 7.27 0.07 -0.91
N ALA A 314 8.01 0.37 0.17
CA ALA A 314 8.19 1.72 0.69
C ALA A 314 8.67 2.70 -0.39
N PHE A 315 9.65 2.27 -1.22
CA PHE A 315 10.16 3.06 -2.34
C PHE A 315 9.08 3.43 -3.37
N TYR A 316 8.25 2.49 -3.81
CA TYR A 316 7.20 2.79 -4.79
C TYR A 316 6.13 3.72 -4.24
N ILE A 317 5.80 3.59 -2.96
CA ILE A 317 4.86 4.49 -2.27
C ILE A 317 5.49 5.88 -2.11
N ALA A 318 6.77 5.97 -1.75
CA ALA A 318 7.48 7.24 -1.65
C ALA A 318 7.55 7.95 -3.03
N LEU A 319 7.79 7.21 -4.12
CA LEU A 319 7.76 7.76 -5.48
C LEU A 319 6.38 8.31 -5.86
N SER A 320 5.28 7.63 -5.51
CA SER A 320 3.94 8.15 -5.81
C SER A 320 3.64 9.43 -5.04
N ILE A 321 4.04 9.51 -3.76
CA ILE A 321 3.92 10.75 -2.97
C ILE A 321 4.75 11.87 -3.58
N ARG A 322 6.02 11.59 -3.91
CA ARG A 322 6.91 12.58 -4.53
C ARG A 322 6.32 13.11 -5.83
N LYS A 323 5.77 12.22 -6.67
CA LYS A 323 5.09 12.59 -7.91
C LYS A 323 3.89 13.49 -7.64
N CYS A 324 3.04 13.14 -6.67
CA CYS A 324 1.87 13.95 -6.31
C CYS A 324 2.25 15.34 -5.79
N LEU A 325 3.36 15.46 -5.05
CA LEU A 325 3.85 16.74 -4.50
C LEU A 325 4.70 17.55 -5.49
N SER A 326 5.33 16.91 -6.48
CA SER A 326 6.13 17.58 -7.52
C SER A 326 5.30 18.13 -8.66
N VAL A 327 4.08 17.61 -8.85
CA VAL A 327 3.10 18.23 -9.73
C VAL A 327 2.70 19.54 -9.07
N SER A 328 3.39 20.63 -9.45
CA SER A 328 2.88 21.98 -9.29
C SER A 328 1.43 21.98 -9.75
N SER A 329 0.57 22.69 -9.03
CA SER A 329 -0.88 22.73 -9.17
C SER A 329 -1.39 23.28 -10.52
N SER A 330 -0.79 22.89 -11.63
CA SER A 330 -1.45 22.66 -12.90
C SER A 330 -1.74 21.16 -12.96
N PHE A 331 -2.88 20.72 -12.42
CA PHE A 331 -3.46 19.51 -12.98
C PHE A 331 -3.59 19.80 -14.48
N ASP A 332 -2.86 19.05 -15.33
CA ASP A 332 -3.08 19.03 -16.77
C ASP A 332 -4.48 18.46 -17.01
N MET A 333 -5.42 19.37 -16.89
CA MET A 333 -6.84 19.15 -16.79
C MET A 333 -7.47 19.12 -18.19
N ASN A 334 -6.76 18.44 -19.08
CA ASN A 334 -7.00 18.42 -20.49
C ASN A 334 -7.64 17.11 -20.92
N ILE A 335 -8.30 16.38 -20.03
CA ILE A 335 -8.99 15.14 -20.40
C ILE A 335 -10.49 15.37 -20.35
N ALA A 336 -11.14 15.14 -21.50
CA ALA A 336 -12.59 15.22 -21.63
C ALA A 336 -13.19 13.85 -21.95
N LEU A 337 -14.22 13.47 -21.21
CA LEU A 337 -15.15 12.42 -21.58
C LEU A 337 -16.21 13.03 -22.49
N ILE A 338 -16.28 12.53 -23.72
CA ILE A 338 -17.38 12.82 -24.63
C ILE A 338 -18.49 11.83 -24.30
N GLY A 339 -19.58 12.34 -23.73
CA GLY A 339 -20.72 11.55 -23.27
C GLY A 339 -21.92 11.70 -24.20
N TYR A 340 -22.64 10.61 -24.43
CA TYR A 340 -23.87 10.60 -25.22
C TYR A 340 -25.05 10.09 -24.39
N VAL A 341 -26.23 10.69 -24.59
CA VAL A 341 -27.52 10.19 -24.06
C VAL A 341 -28.56 10.01 -25.17
N LYS A 342 -29.44 9.01 -24.99
CA LYS A 342 -30.42 8.63 -26.00
C LYS A 342 -31.69 9.48 -25.96
N SER A 343 -32.11 9.91 -24.77
CA SER A 343 -33.37 10.62 -24.55
C SER A 343 -33.19 11.97 -23.84
N GLU A 344 -34.14 12.90 -24.03
CA GLU A 344 -34.20 14.17 -23.28
C GLU A 344 -34.37 13.87 -21.79
N ALA A 345 -35.15 12.82 -21.47
CA ALA A 345 -35.35 12.38 -20.11
C ALA A 345 -34.02 12.02 -19.43
N ASP A 346 -33.16 11.24 -20.10
CA ASP A 346 -31.83 10.90 -19.58
C ASP A 346 -30.96 12.14 -19.41
N PHE A 347 -31.00 13.09 -20.37
CA PHE A 347 -30.25 14.35 -20.28
C PHE A 347 -30.68 15.16 -19.03
N ASN A 348 -31.99 15.25 -18.78
CA ASN A 348 -32.53 15.96 -17.62
C ASN A 348 -32.23 15.25 -16.30
N ILE A 349 -32.22 13.91 -16.29
CA ILE A 349 -31.81 13.14 -15.10
C ILE A 349 -30.34 13.39 -14.80
N VAL A 350 -29.45 13.41 -15.81
CA VAL A 350 -28.02 13.72 -15.59
C VAL A 350 -27.85 15.09 -14.91
N LYS A 351 -28.60 16.11 -15.35
CA LYS A 351 -28.55 17.45 -14.76
C LYS A 351 -29.12 17.49 -13.35
N ARG A 352 -30.25 16.84 -13.12
CA ARG A 352 -30.93 16.81 -11.82
C ARG A 352 -30.12 16.06 -10.76
N GLU A 353 -29.64 14.87 -11.12
CA GLU A 353 -28.92 13.97 -10.21
C GLU A 353 -27.42 14.24 -10.16
N LYS A 354 -26.91 15.14 -11.02
CA LYS A 354 -25.49 15.46 -11.18
C LYS A 354 -24.62 14.21 -11.39
N ILE A 355 -25.12 13.25 -12.18
CA ILE A 355 -24.44 11.98 -12.44
C ILE A 355 -24.53 11.63 -13.92
N TYR A 356 -23.40 11.24 -14.52
CA TYR A 356 -23.36 10.59 -15.84
C TYR A 356 -22.82 9.17 -15.71
N TYR A 357 -23.47 8.18 -16.33
CA TYR A 357 -23.05 6.78 -16.26
C TYR A 357 -22.68 6.21 -17.63
N ILE A 358 -21.82 5.21 -17.59
CA ILE A 358 -21.33 4.46 -18.74
C ILE A 358 -21.41 2.96 -18.44
N ARG A 359 -21.49 2.16 -19.49
CA ARG A 359 -21.58 0.71 -19.39
C ARG A 359 -20.19 0.07 -19.42
N GLY A 360 -19.98 -0.95 -18.59
CA GLY A 360 -18.72 -1.71 -18.51
C GLY A 360 -18.80 -3.16 -19.01
N ASP A 361 -19.94 -3.61 -19.55
CA ASP A 361 -20.22 -5.03 -19.80
C ASP A 361 -19.68 -5.60 -21.14
N ASN A 362 -18.57 -5.07 -21.65
CA ASN A 362 -17.90 -5.50 -22.90
C ASN A 362 -18.77 -5.52 -24.18
N ARG A 363 -19.99 -4.98 -24.14
CA ARG A 363 -20.86 -4.84 -25.30
C ARG A 363 -20.46 -3.64 -26.17
N PRO A 364 -20.87 -3.59 -27.45
CA PRO A 364 -20.67 -2.40 -28.28
C PRO A 364 -21.19 -1.12 -27.60
N GLY A 365 -20.33 -0.10 -27.50
CA GLY A 365 -20.59 1.15 -26.80
C GLY A 365 -20.31 1.13 -25.29
N SER A 366 -19.76 0.04 -24.74
CA SER A 366 -19.15 0.03 -23.40
C SER A 366 -17.76 0.66 -23.43
N MET A 367 -17.31 1.16 -22.27
CA MET A 367 -15.94 1.64 -22.09
C MET A 367 -15.18 0.67 -21.18
N GLN A 368 -13.95 0.35 -21.56
CA GLN A 368 -13.11 -0.59 -20.82
C GLN A 368 -12.60 0.06 -19.53
N TYR A 369 -12.55 -0.70 -18.44
CA TYR A 369 -12.12 -0.20 -17.13
C TYR A 369 -10.76 0.50 -17.17
N GLY A 370 -9.79 -0.01 -17.95
CA GLY A 370 -8.47 0.60 -18.10
C GLY A 370 -8.50 2.02 -18.68
N GLN A 371 -9.56 2.43 -19.36
CA GLN A 371 -9.75 3.79 -19.86
C GLN A 371 -10.32 4.73 -18.79
N LEU A 372 -10.97 4.19 -17.75
CA LEU A 372 -11.66 4.90 -16.67
C LEU A 372 -10.79 5.15 -15.43
N THR A 373 -9.56 4.64 -15.45
CA THR A 373 -8.56 4.85 -14.38
C THR A 373 -7.89 6.21 -14.47
N ARG A 374 -7.99 6.90 -15.62
CA ARG A 374 -7.45 8.25 -15.81
C ARG A 374 -8.40 9.30 -15.21
N PRO A 375 -7.90 10.31 -14.49
CA PRO A 375 -8.72 11.45 -14.07
C PRO A 375 -9.25 12.21 -15.29
N ILE A 376 -10.57 12.35 -15.39
CA ILE A 376 -11.27 13.10 -16.44
C ILE A 376 -11.79 14.40 -15.83
N LYS A 377 -11.38 15.57 -16.34
CA LYS A 377 -11.93 16.82 -15.82
C LYS A 377 -13.32 17.10 -16.34
N TRP A 378 -13.46 16.99 -17.65
CA TRP A 378 -14.58 17.53 -18.38
C TRP A 378 -15.49 16.41 -18.86
N LEU A 379 -16.79 16.62 -18.76
CA LEU A 379 -17.78 15.83 -19.47
C LEU A 379 -18.45 16.75 -20.49
N LEU A 380 -18.20 16.51 -21.77
CA LEU A 380 -18.99 17.13 -22.84
C LEU A 380 -20.15 16.17 -23.16
N LEU A 381 -21.31 16.43 -22.58
CA LEU A 381 -22.51 15.64 -22.79
C LEU A 381 -23.25 16.15 -24.02
N HIS A 382 -23.62 15.26 -24.94
CA HIS A 382 -24.34 15.64 -26.14
C HIS A 382 -25.56 14.76 -26.42
N ARG A 383 -26.52 15.37 -27.11
CA ARG A 383 -27.66 14.72 -27.74
C ARG A 383 -27.94 15.39 -29.08
N GLY A 384 -27.55 14.72 -30.17
CA GLY A 384 -27.60 15.32 -31.50
C GLY A 384 -26.77 16.61 -31.54
N LYS A 385 -27.41 17.75 -31.86
CA LYS A 385 -26.76 19.07 -31.91
C LYS A 385 -26.64 19.77 -30.56
N ARG A 386 -27.36 19.32 -29.53
CA ARG A 386 -27.31 19.90 -28.18
C ARG A 386 -26.08 19.38 -27.46
N VAL A 387 -25.28 20.29 -26.91
CA VAL A 387 -24.07 20.01 -26.15
C VAL A 387 -24.09 20.81 -24.85
N GLU A 388 -23.61 20.22 -23.78
CA GLU A 388 -23.41 20.90 -22.50
C GLU A 388 -22.14 20.37 -21.85
N LEU A 389 -21.33 21.28 -21.31
CA LEU A 389 -20.06 20.97 -20.69
C LEU A 389 -20.22 20.98 -19.18
N PHE A 390 -19.66 19.97 -18.54
CA PHE A 390 -19.69 19.80 -17.10
C PHE A 390 -18.26 19.59 -16.58
N GLU A 391 -18.00 20.11 -15.39
CA GLU A 391 -16.83 19.74 -14.59
C GLU A 391 -17.16 18.55 -13.69
N LEU A 392 -16.24 17.59 -13.57
CA LEU A 392 -16.38 16.41 -12.72
C LEU A 392 -15.70 16.60 -11.35
N VAL A 393 -16.30 16.07 -10.28
CA VAL A 393 -15.88 16.31 -8.88
C VAL A 393 -14.51 15.68 -8.54
N THR A 394 -14.17 14.55 -9.16
CA THR A 394 -12.93 13.79 -8.88
C THR A 394 -12.27 13.23 -10.15
N GLY A 395 -12.95 13.38 -11.29
CA GLY A 395 -12.59 12.77 -12.56
C GLY A 395 -12.49 11.24 -12.61
N LYS A 396 -12.76 10.54 -11.50
CA LYS A 396 -12.76 9.08 -11.45
C LYS A 396 -14.16 8.51 -11.57
N ALA A 397 -14.24 7.39 -12.28
CA ALA A 397 -15.47 6.64 -12.38
C ALA A 397 -15.68 5.75 -11.14
N GLU A 398 -16.84 5.85 -10.51
CA GLU A 398 -17.27 4.99 -9.40
C GLU A 398 -18.10 3.82 -9.94
N ARG A 399 -17.89 2.59 -9.44
CA ARG A 399 -18.70 1.44 -9.84
C ARG A 399 -20.09 1.53 -9.22
N CYS A 400 -21.14 1.22 -9.98
CA CYS A 400 -22.50 1.18 -9.45
C CYS A 400 -23.32 0.01 -10.00
N SER A 401 -24.42 -0.30 -9.30
CA SER A 401 -25.36 -1.34 -9.69
C SER A 401 -26.45 -0.80 -10.61
N GLN A 402 -27.06 -1.68 -11.40
CA GLN A 402 -28.24 -1.35 -12.20
C GLN A 402 -29.39 -0.78 -11.34
N LEU A 403 -29.56 -1.31 -10.13
CA LEU A 403 -30.61 -0.89 -9.20
C LEU A 403 -30.41 0.56 -8.74
N PHE A 404 -29.16 0.96 -8.46
CA PHE A 404 -28.82 2.34 -8.11
C PHE A 404 -29.26 3.31 -9.22
N LEU A 405 -28.91 3.02 -10.47
CA LEU A 405 -29.27 3.88 -11.61
C LEU A 405 -30.80 3.94 -11.84
N LYS A 406 -31.50 2.82 -11.68
CA LYS A 406 -32.97 2.79 -11.79
C LYS A 406 -33.65 3.66 -10.73
N ARG A 407 -33.13 3.70 -9.50
CA ARG A 407 -33.66 4.57 -8.42
C ARG A 407 -33.54 6.05 -8.75
N LEU A 408 -32.52 6.42 -9.52
CA LEU A 408 -32.33 7.79 -10.03
C LEU A 408 -33.22 8.11 -11.25
N GLY A 409 -33.96 7.12 -11.78
CA GLY A 409 -34.85 7.26 -12.93
C GLY A 409 -34.21 6.91 -14.28
N PHE A 410 -32.97 6.42 -14.31
CA PHE A 410 -32.33 5.95 -15.55
C PHE A 410 -32.89 4.59 -16.00
N HIS A 411 -32.73 4.26 -17.28
CA HIS A 411 -33.19 3.00 -17.89
C HIS A 411 -32.02 2.12 -18.41
N PRO A 412 -31.13 1.63 -17.53
CA PRO A 412 -29.96 0.82 -17.89
C PRO A 412 -30.32 -0.59 -18.46
N ARG A 413 -29.67 -1.02 -19.56
CA ARG A 413 -29.92 -2.31 -20.27
C ARG A 413 -28.76 -3.34 -20.24
N GLY A 414 -27.95 -3.34 -19.20
CA GLY A 414 -26.69 -4.09 -19.07
C GLY A 414 -26.41 -4.45 -17.62
N ASN A 415 -25.27 -5.11 -17.39
CA ASN A 415 -24.99 -5.77 -16.11
C ASN A 415 -23.96 -5.04 -15.24
N GLU A 416 -23.15 -4.16 -15.84
CA GLU A 416 -22.08 -3.45 -15.15
C GLU A 416 -22.01 -1.98 -15.58
N TYR A 417 -21.83 -1.10 -14.59
CA TYR A 417 -21.86 0.34 -14.75
C TYR A 417 -20.77 1.05 -13.95
N TRP A 418 -20.31 2.14 -14.55
CA TRP A 418 -19.50 3.14 -13.89
C TRP A 418 -20.20 4.48 -14.00
N PHE A 419 -20.03 5.36 -13.03
CA PHE A 419 -20.59 6.70 -13.07
C PHE A 419 -19.61 7.77 -12.61
N PHE A 420 -19.84 8.98 -13.08
CA PHE A 420 -19.09 10.17 -12.73
C PHE A 420 -20.02 11.15 -12.01
N ARG A 421 -19.50 11.80 -10.98
CA ARG A 421 -20.18 12.91 -10.30
C ARG A 421 -19.85 14.22 -10.99
N ILE A 422 -20.88 14.99 -11.27
CA ILE A 422 -20.82 16.33 -11.86
C ILE A 422 -20.74 17.34 -10.73
N ASN A 423 -19.75 18.24 -10.81
CA ASN A 423 -19.60 19.37 -9.92
C ASN A 423 -20.58 20.48 -10.31
N GLN A 424 -20.35 21.03 -11.50
CA GLN A 424 -21.05 22.19 -12.04
C GLN A 424 -21.12 22.16 -13.57
N VAL A 425 -22.06 22.93 -14.12
CA VAL A 425 -22.16 23.26 -15.55
C VAL A 425 -21.11 24.32 -15.87
N ILE A 426 -20.53 24.25 -17.06
CA ILE A 426 -19.52 25.19 -17.55
C ILE A 426 -20.08 25.93 -18.77
N GLU A 427 -20.14 27.26 -18.67
CA GLU A 427 -20.70 28.14 -19.71
C GLU A 427 -19.64 28.70 -20.69
N ASP A 428 -18.39 28.23 -20.57
CA ASP A 428 -17.29 28.65 -21.44
C ASP A 428 -17.47 28.11 -22.87
N LYS A 429 -18.02 28.96 -23.74
CA LYS A 429 -18.23 28.66 -25.17
C LYS A 429 -16.92 28.39 -25.92
N SER A 430 -15.82 28.99 -25.51
CA SER A 430 -14.50 28.79 -26.14
C SER A 430 -14.03 27.37 -25.87
N LEU A 431 -14.04 26.96 -24.60
CA LEU A 431 -13.66 25.62 -24.19
C LEU A 431 -14.57 24.54 -24.82
N VAL A 432 -15.88 24.79 -24.87
CA VAL A 432 -16.83 23.92 -25.58
C VAL A 432 -16.44 23.76 -27.05
N SER A 433 -16.08 24.87 -27.73
CA SER A 433 -15.65 24.85 -29.13
C SER A 433 -14.36 24.05 -29.32
N THR A 434 -13.36 24.23 -28.45
CA THR A 434 -12.09 23.49 -28.49
C THR A 434 -12.31 21.99 -28.33
N ILE A 435 -13.02 21.56 -27.29
CA ILE A 435 -13.33 20.14 -27.05
C ILE A 435 -14.09 19.54 -28.24
N ARG A 436 -15.02 20.31 -28.83
CA ARG A 436 -15.76 19.88 -30.03
C ARG A 436 -14.90 19.77 -31.26
N LYS A 437 -13.91 20.64 -31.44
CA LYS A 437 -12.98 20.62 -32.59
C LYS A 437 -12.12 19.35 -32.58
N GLU A 438 -11.69 18.94 -31.40
CA GLU A 438 -10.88 17.73 -31.23
C GLU A 438 -11.71 16.44 -31.21
N ALA A 439 -12.95 16.53 -30.75
CA ALA A 439 -13.94 15.48 -30.93
C ALA A 439 -14.22 15.33 -32.43
N ARG A 440 -13.47 14.44 -33.10
CA ARG A 440 -13.48 14.21 -34.56
C ARG A 440 -14.86 13.97 -35.17
N GLU A 441 -15.88 13.67 -34.37
CA GLU A 441 -17.33 13.79 -34.63
C GLU A 441 -18.10 13.38 -33.34
N LEU A 442 -19.34 13.85 -33.15
CA LEU A 442 -20.18 13.46 -32.01
C LEU A 442 -20.73 12.03 -32.18
N LYS A 443 -19.91 11.03 -31.85
CA LYS A 443 -20.26 9.60 -31.93
C LYS A 443 -21.35 9.24 -30.94
N TYR A 444 -22.18 8.25 -31.29
CA TYR A 444 -23.26 7.72 -30.44
C TYR A 444 -22.79 6.77 -29.32
N SER A 445 -21.54 6.91 -28.87
CA SER A 445 -20.92 6.11 -27.82
C SER A 445 -19.94 6.98 -27.03
N PRO A 446 -19.79 6.76 -25.70
CA PRO A 446 -18.84 7.55 -24.92
C PRO A 446 -17.39 7.22 -25.27
N TYR A 447 -16.51 8.21 -25.27
CA TYR A 447 -15.06 8.07 -25.49
C TYR A 447 -14.28 9.20 -24.82
N ILE A 448 -12.98 9.02 -24.64
CA ILE A 448 -12.10 9.99 -23.98
C ILE A 448 -11.20 10.64 -25.01
N ILE A 449 -11.00 11.95 -24.90
CA ILE A 449 -10.03 12.73 -25.68
C ILE A 449 -9.09 13.51 -24.77
N ASN A 450 -7.93 13.87 -25.33
CA ASN A 450 -7.02 14.84 -24.74
C ASN A 450 -7.20 16.17 -25.46
N ILE A 451 -7.46 17.21 -24.67
CA ILE A 451 -7.48 18.62 -25.02
C ILE A 451 -6.05 19.10 -25.24
N GLU A 452 -5.69 19.33 -26.48
CA GLU A 452 -4.45 20.03 -26.80
C GLU A 452 -4.63 21.48 -26.34
N SER A 453 -3.73 21.94 -25.46
CA SER A 453 -3.66 23.32 -25.02
C SER A 453 -3.37 24.24 -26.21
N ASN A 454 -4.40 24.63 -26.97
CA ASN A 454 -4.30 25.72 -27.93
C ASN A 454 -4.65 27.04 -27.25
N VAL A 455 -3.76 27.49 -26.38
CA VAL A 455 -3.57 28.88 -25.94
C VAL A 455 -2.07 28.93 -25.56
N GLY A 456 -1.19 29.53 -26.36
CA GLY A 456 -1.17 30.96 -26.62
C GLY A 456 -0.30 31.60 -25.55
#